data_AF-A0A5W3ESM3-F1
#
_entry.id   AF-A0A5W3ESM3-F1
#
_cell.length_a   1.000
_cell.length_b   1.000
_cell.length_c   1.000
_cell.angle_alpha   90.00
_cell.angle_beta   90.00
_cell.angle_gamma   90.00
#
_symmetry.space_group_name_H-M   'P 1'
#
loop_
_entity.id
_entity.type
_entity.pdbx_description
1 polymer ?
#
loop_
_entity_poly.entity_id
_entity_poly.type
_entity_poly.pdbx_seq_one_letter_code
_entity_poly.pdbx_strand_id
1 'polypeptide(L)'
;MKLEGYIVTDKPFVEANLSRSQVVYKDIDVPAEIVKTNPSWLINHVSLEITNPFINDPTDPFVDIGNFREILSPHQYQTVAQKKGNLLIETNEWERIQERHPEKGLMEVYHQHPKEFDKLPLWASVAYNCSAIYDHLLLSGYDGAIHAAEGPHAPVTVYHTFHPARIKFIETLSV
;
A
#
# COMPACT_ATOMS: atom_id res chain seq x y z
N MET A 1 -18.14 0.43 -8.07
CA MET A 1 -17.88 1.88 -8.08
C MET A 1 -16.88 2.13 -9.17
N LYS A 2 -17.25 2.90 -10.18
CA LYS A 2 -16.33 3.24 -11.26
C LYS A 2 -15.33 4.30 -10.77
N LEU A 3 -14.05 4.03 -10.94
CA LEU A 3 -12.96 4.97 -10.74
C LEU A 3 -12.36 5.32 -12.10
N GLU A 4 -12.27 6.60 -12.41
CA GLU A 4 -11.42 7.15 -13.47
C GLU A 4 -10.27 7.89 -12.80
N GLY A 5 -9.05 7.71 -13.30
CA GLY A 5 -7.85 8.22 -12.67
C GLY A 5 -6.60 7.97 -13.49
N TYR A 6 -5.44 8.08 -12.86
CA TYR A 6 -4.16 8.16 -13.54
C TYR A 6 -3.16 7.14 -13.01
N ILE A 7 -2.38 6.56 -13.91
CA ILE A 7 -1.28 5.65 -13.60
C ILE A 7 -0.02 6.19 -14.25
N VAL A 8 1.09 6.18 -13.51
CA VAL A 8 2.41 6.50 -14.05
C VAL A 8 3.15 5.22 -14.41
N THR A 9 3.70 5.15 -15.62
CA THR A 9 4.48 4.02 -16.12
C THR A 9 5.78 4.48 -16.75
N ASP A 10 6.81 3.63 -16.77
CA ASP A 10 8.12 3.90 -17.37
C ASP A 10 8.15 3.65 -18.90
N LYS A 11 7.05 3.16 -19.46
CA LYS A 11 6.87 2.79 -20.87
C LYS A 11 5.39 2.88 -21.27
N PRO A 12 5.04 2.83 -22.57
CA PRO A 12 3.65 2.90 -23.02
C PRO A 12 2.76 1.86 -22.31
N PHE A 13 1.54 2.25 -21.93
CA PHE A 13 0.66 1.40 -21.11
C PHE A 13 0.42 0.01 -21.72
N VAL A 14 0.30 -0.07 -23.05
CA VAL A 14 0.11 -1.34 -23.78
C VAL A 14 1.34 -2.26 -23.76
N GLU A 15 2.52 -1.70 -23.49
CA GLU A 15 3.80 -2.41 -23.35
C GLU A 15 4.19 -2.57 -21.86
N ALA A 16 3.46 -1.91 -20.97
CA ALA A 16 3.71 -1.98 -19.55
C ALA A 16 3.30 -3.36 -19.05
N ASN A 17 4.30 -4.19 -18.75
CA ASN A 17 4.12 -5.34 -17.86
C ASN A 17 3.82 -4.79 -16.46
N LEU A 18 2.56 -4.41 -16.23
CA LEU A 18 2.12 -3.88 -14.96
C LEU A 18 2.51 -4.87 -13.86
N SER A 19 3.04 -4.33 -12.77
CA SER A 19 3.31 -5.12 -11.57
C SER A 19 2.03 -5.81 -11.10
N ARG A 20 2.17 -6.84 -10.26
CA ARG A 20 1.04 -7.58 -9.67
C ARG A 20 -0.03 -6.68 -9.03
N SER A 21 0.35 -5.47 -8.65
CA SER A 21 -0.51 -4.43 -8.13
C SER A 21 -0.12 -3.09 -8.75
N GLN A 22 -1.05 -2.12 -8.80
CA GLN A 22 -0.79 -0.80 -9.38
C GLN A 22 -1.51 0.29 -8.60
N VAL A 23 -0.84 1.42 -8.38
CA VAL A 23 -1.47 2.60 -7.77
C VAL A 23 -2.16 3.42 -8.86
N VAL A 24 -3.43 3.72 -8.64
CA VAL A 24 -4.27 4.61 -9.45
C VAL A 24 -4.55 5.87 -8.64
N TYR A 25 -4.05 6.99 -9.14
CA TYR A 25 -4.27 8.31 -8.57
C TYR A 25 -5.60 8.87 -9.06
N LYS A 26 -6.42 9.41 -8.16
CA LYS A 26 -7.69 10.02 -8.56
C LYS A 26 -7.49 11.28 -9.40
N ASP A 27 -6.50 12.09 -9.02
CA ASP A 27 -6.19 13.39 -9.62
C ASP A 27 -4.80 13.37 -10.27
N ILE A 28 -4.57 14.25 -11.26
CA ILE A 28 -3.34 14.28 -12.07
C ILE A 28 -2.13 14.90 -11.34
N ASP A 29 -2.36 15.68 -10.29
CA ASP A 29 -1.32 16.50 -9.65
C ASP A 29 -0.10 15.69 -9.18
N VAL A 30 -0.34 14.59 -8.45
CA VAL A 30 0.74 13.69 -7.99
C VAL A 30 1.44 12.99 -9.17
N PRO A 31 0.72 12.36 -10.11
CA PRO A 31 1.32 11.87 -11.35
C PRO A 31 2.21 12.88 -12.09
N ALA A 32 1.78 14.15 -12.18
CA ALA A 32 2.53 15.19 -12.86
C ALA A 32 3.85 15.51 -12.14
N GLU A 33 3.86 15.57 -10.82
CA GLU A 33 5.08 15.74 -10.02
C GLU A 33 6.03 14.53 -10.15
N ILE A 34 5.50 13.31 -10.20
CA ILE A 34 6.29 12.09 -10.43
C ILE A 34 6.98 12.15 -11.79
N VAL A 35 6.26 12.55 -12.85
CA VAL A 35 6.86 12.66 -14.21
C VAL A 35 7.82 13.83 -14.32
N LYS A 36 7.60 14.96 -13.63
CA LYS A 36 8.59 16.05 -13.55
C LYS A 36 9.95 15.57 -13.02
N THR A 37 9.93 14.68 -12.03
CA THR A 37 11.16 14.08 -11.45
C THR A 37 11.70 12.91 -12.28
N ASN A 38 10.87 12.32 -13.14
CA ASN A 38 11.22 11.21 -14.02
C ASN A 38 10.72 11.47 -15.47
N PRO A 39 11.40 12.32 -16.25
CA PRO A 39 10.85 12.83 -17.53
C PRO A 39 10.63 11.78 -18.62
N SER A 40 11.18 10.57 -18.47
CA SER A 40 10.93 9.44 -19.37
C SER A 40 9.64 8.67 -19.05
N TRP A 41 9.01 8.96 -17.92
CA TRP A 41 7.78 8.29 -17.49
C TRP A 41 6.55 8.94 -18.13
N LEU A 42 5.49 8.16 -18.24
CA LEU A 42 4.26 8.51 -18.94
C LEU A 42 3.10 8.50 -17.95
N ILE A 43 2.19 9.48 -18.09
CA ILE A 43 0.92 9.49 -17.37
C ILE A 43 -0.16 8.90 -18.26
N ASN A 44 -0.85 7.89 -17.76
CA ASN A 44 -1.91 7.20 -18.48
C ASN A 44 -3.22 7.43 -17.74
N HIS A 45 -4.20 8.01 -18.45
CA HIS A 45 -5.57 8.12 -17.99
C HIS A 45 -6.26 6.77 -18.19
N VAL A 46 -6.89 6.28 -17.13
CA VAL A 46 -7.46 4.93 -17.05
C VAL A 46 -8.79 4.93 -16.32
N SER A 47 -9.55 3.84 -16.49
CA SER A 47 -10.73 3.55 -15.69
C SER A 47 -10.74 2.11 -15.16
N LEU A 48 -11.39 1.88 -14.03
CA LEU A 48 -11.62 0.56 -13.49
C LEU A 48 -12.85 0.53 -12.57
N GLU A 49 -13.35 -0.68 -12.30
CA GLU A 49 -14.42 -0.91 -11.33
C GLU A 49 -13.83 -1.40 -10.01
N ILE A 50 -14.22 -0.73 -8.92
CA ILE A 50 -13.94 -1.10 -7.53
C ILE A 50 -15.18 -1.78 -6.97
N THR A 51 -15.03 -3.00 -6.49
CA THR A 51 -16.12 -3.86 -6.01
C THR A 51 -15.97 -4.19 -4.52
N ASN A 52 -14.76 -4.47 -4.04
CA ASN A 52 -14.51 -4.84 -2.66
C ASN A 52 -13.12 -4.35 -2.20
N PRO A 53 -12.95 -3.03 -1.97
CA PRO A 53 -11.67 -2.49 -1.57
C PRO A 53 -11.37 -2.84 -0.11
N PHE A 54 -10.12 -3.14 0.20
CA PHE A 54 -9.60 -3.08 1.56
C PHE A 54 -9.46 -1.61 1.96
N ILE A 55 -10.26 -1.16 2.93
CA ILE A 55 -10.32 0.25 3.32
C ILE A 55 -9.35 0.48 4.48
N ASN A 56 -8.26 1.21 4.20
CA ASN A 56 -7.43 1.84 5.22
C ASN A 56 -7.88 3.29 5.43
N ASP A 57 -7.25 4.02 6.36
CA ASP A 57 -7.43 5.48 6.42
C ASP A 57 -7.02 6.11 5.08
N PRO A 58 -7.93 6.81 4.37
CA PRO A 58 -7.66 7.39 3.05
C PRO A 58 -6.73 8.61 3.11
N THR A 59 -6.41 9.08 4.32
CA THR A 59 -5.50 10.19 4.60
C THR A 59 -4.15 9.74 5.16
N ASP A 60 -3.98 8.44 5.41
CA ASP A 60 -2.76 7.87 5.95
C ASP A 60 -2.05 7.00 4.90
N PRO A 61 -0.76 7.24 4.60
CA PRO A 61 0.02 6.36 3.74
C PRO A 61 0.50 5.10 4.47
N PHE A 62 0.29 5.00 5.77
CA PHE A 62 0.59 3.84 6.59
C PHE A 62 -0.66 2.99 6.84
N VAL A 63 -0.44 1.69 7.05
CA VAL A 63 -1.42 0.72 7.51
C VAL A 63 -0.87 0.02 8.74
N ASP A 64 -1.68 -0.03 9.80
CA ASP A 64 -1.36 -0.78 11.00
C ASP A 64 -1.20 -2.26 10.68
N ILE A 65 -0.11 -2.88 11.13
CA ILE A 65 0.13 -4.30 10.85
C ILE A 65 -1.01 -5.17 11.40
N GLY A 66 -1.64 -4.75 12.51
CA GLY A 66 -2.81 -5.40 13.12
C GLY A 66 -3.98 -5.58 12.17
N ASN A 67 -4.13 -4.73 11.15
CA ASN A 67 -5.20 -4.85 10.17
C ASN A 67 -5.12 -6.15 9.35
N PHE A 68 -3.96 -6.82 9.33
CA PHE A 68 -3.77 -8.10 8.66
C PHE A 68 -3.88 -9.32 9.58
N ARG A 69 -4.10 -9.12 10.89
CA ARG A 69 -4.10 -10.22 11.88
C ARG A 69 -5.19 -11.26 11.63
N GLU A 70 -6.36 -10.82 11.16
CA GLU A 70 -7.48 -11.73 10.84
C GLU A 70 -7.43 -12.27 9.41
N ILE A 71 -6.63 -11.64 8.55
CA ILE A 71 -6.44 -12.05 7.15
C ILE A 71 -5.36 -13.15 7.06
N LEU A 72 -4.34 -13.08 7.90
CA LEU A 72 -3.21 -14.00 7.88
C LEU A 72 -3.35 -15.08 8.95
N SER A 73 -2.87 -16.29 8.66
CA SER A 73 -2.65 -17.26 9.73
C SER A 73 -1.63 -16.74 10.75
N PRO A 74 -1.66 -17.19 12.02
CA PRO A 74 -0.71 -16.74 13.04
C PRO A 74 0.76 -16.86 12.62
N HIS A 75 1.11 -17.95 11.91
CA HIS A 75 2.46 -18.18 11.41
C HIS A 75 2.84 -17.20 10.29
N GLN A 76 1.93 -16.90 9.37
CA GLN A 76 2.17 -15.92 8.30
C GLN A 76 2.31 -14.52 8.87
N TYR A 77 1.45 -14.14 9.82
CA TYR A 77 1.51 -12.86 10.49
C TYR A 77 2.86 -12.66 11.21
N GLN A 78 3.30 -13.67 11.96
CA GLN A 78 4.62 -13.67 12.59
C GLN A 78 5.76 -13.58 11.56
N THR A 79 5.66 -14.30 10.45
CA THR A 79 6.68 -14.28 9.38
C THR A 79 6.77 -12.89 8.73
N VAL A 80 5.64 -12.23 8.48
CA VAL A 80 5.60 -10.85 7.99
C VAL A 80 6.27 -9.91 8.99
N ALA A 81 5.89 -9.99 10.26
CA ALA A 81 6.48 -9.21 11.35
C ALA A 81 8.01 -9.33 11.39
N GLN A 82 8.53 -10.56 11.31
CA GLN A 82 9.98 -10.82 11.32
C GLN A 82 10.66 -10.27 10.06
N LYS A 83 10.11 -10.53 8.87
CA LYS A 83 10.70 -10.08 7.60
C LYS A 83 10.65 -8.57 7.41
N LYS A 84 9.68 -7.90 8.04
CA LYS A 84 9.50 -6.45 7.98
C LYS A 84 9.97 -5.76 9.26
N GLY A 85 10.71 -6.46 10.12
CA GLY A 85 11.06 -6.00 11.46
C GLY A 85 11.71 -4.62 11.48
N ASN A 86 12.69 -4.37 10.60
CA ASN A 86 13.35 -3.06 10.52
C ASN A 86 12.35 -1.92 10.25
N LEU A 87 11.39 -2.14 9.34
CA LEU A 87 10.38 -1.13 9.00
C LEU A 87 9.40 -0.88 10.14
N LEU A 88 9.15 -1.89 10.99
CA LEU A 88 8.26 -1.76 12.14
C LEU A 88 8.93 -1.02 13.30
N ILE A 89 10.25 -1.21 13.47
CA ILE A 89 11.00 -0.59 14.58
C ILE A 89 11.54 0.81 14.26
N GLU A 90 11.67 1.18 12.99
CA GLU A 90 12.08 2.52 12.56
C GLU A 90 10.87 3.48 12.53
N THR A 91 10.07 3.49 13.59
CA THR A 91 8.81 4.25 13.66
C THR A 91 8.64 4.94 15.02
N ASN A 92 7.97 6.09 15.03
CA ASN A 92 7.62 6.80 16.27
C ASN A 92 6.72 5.94 17.20
N GLU A 93 5.87 5.08 16.63
CA GLU A 93 5.06 4.17 17.45
C GLU A 93 5.92 3.11 18.15
N TRP A 94 6.98 2.62 17.49
CA TRP A 94 7.95 1.74 18.15
C TRP A 94 8.69 2.45 19.29
N GLU A 95 9.12 3.70 19.10
CA GLU A 95 9.76 4.50 20.15
C GLU A 95 8.86 4.60 21.40
N ARG A 96 7.57 4.90 21.22
CA ARG A 96 6.58 4.93 22.31
C ARG A 96 6.38 3.58 22.99
N ILE A 97 6.45 2.48 22.24
CA ILE A 97 6.41 1.13 22.81
C ILE A 97 7.66 0.88 23.66
N GLN A 98 8.83 1.29 23.19
CA GLN A 98 10.09 1.15 23.94
C GLN A 98 10.12 1.99 25.22
N GLU A 99 9.49 3.17 25.23
CA GLU A 99 9.33 3.95 26.47
C GLU A 99 8.54 3.21 27.54
N ARG A 100 7.50 2.46 27.14
CA ARG A 100 6.65 1.67 28.05
C ARG A 100 7.28 0.31 28.41
N HIS A 101 8.01 -0.28 27.47
CA HIS A 101 8.56 -1.62 27.55
C HIS A 101 10.03 -1.62 27.15
N PRO A 102 10.91 -1.00 27.96
CA PRO A 102 12.32 -0.87 27.63
C PRO A 102 12.97 -2.25 27.49
N GLU A 103 13.98 -2.32 26.62
CA GLU A 103 14.80 -3.52 26.34
C GLU A 103 14.09 -4.69 25.65
N LYS A 104 12.76 -4.64 25.47
CA LYS A 104 12.03 -5.70 24.77
C LYS A 104 12.24 -5.62 23.27
N GLY A 105 12.62 -6.74 22.67
CA GLY A 105 12.68 -6.88 21.21
C GLY A 105 11.28 -6.92 20.56
N LEU A 106 11.24 -6.69 19.25
CA LEU A 106 9.99 -6.70 18.45
C LEU A 106 9.15 -7.96 18.68
N MET A 107 9.79 -9.13 18.70
CA MET A 107 9.07 -10.40 18.89
C MET A 107 8.60 -10.63 20.33
N GLU A 108 9.28 -10.04 21.31
CA GLU A 108 8.80 -10.08 22.70
C GLU A 108 7.57 -9.19 22.87
N VAL A 109 7.56 -8.01 22.23
CA VAL A 109 6.37 -7.13 22.15
C VAL A 109 5.23 -7.85 21.43
N TYR A 110 5.50 -8.52 20.30
CA TYR A 110 4.49 -9.31 19.59
C TYR A 110 3.79 -10.34 20.49
N HIS A 111 4.55 -11.07 21.30
CA HIS A 111 4.01 -12.14 22.16
C HIS A 111 3.38 -11.62 23.44
N GLN A 112 3.99 -10.62 24.09
CA GLN A 112 3.58 -10.16 25.43
C GLN A 112 2.59 -8.99 25.37
N HIS A 113 2.67 -8.17 24.32
CA HIS A 113 1.90 -6.93 24.15
C HIS A 113 1.26 -6.84 22.75
N PRO A 114 0.47 -7.84 22.33
CA PRO A 114 -0.01 -7.96 20.94
C PRO A 114 -0.84 -6.77 20.48
N LYS A 115 -1.60 -6.12 21.38
CA LYS A 115 -2.40 -4.92 21.04
C LYS A 115 -1.55 -3.68 20.75
N GLU A 116 -0.37 -3.58 21.33
CA GLU A 116 0.57 -2.49 21.03
C GLU A 116 1.33 -2.82 19.74
N PHE A 117 1.75 -4.08 19.59
CA PHE A 117 2.36 -4.58 18.36
C PHE A 117 1.47 -4.30 17.13
N ASP A 118 0.16 -4.53 17.26
CA ASP A 118 -0.80 -4.36 16.17
C ASP A 118 -0.91 -2.92 15.65
N LYS A 119 -0.46 -1.93 16.42
CA LYS A 119 -0.45 -0.52 16.04
C LYS A 119 0.83 -0.09 15.33
N LEU A 120 1.75 -1.03 15.09
CA LEU A 120 2.98 -0.70 14.39
C LEU A 120 2.67 -0.45 12.91
N PRO A 121 3.01 0.74 12.37
CA PRO A 121 2.67 1.10 11.01
C PRO A 121 3.62 0.42 10.02
N LEU A 122 3.08 0.05 8.87
CA LEU A 122 3.83 -0.25 7.65
C LEU A 122 3.40 0.72 6.56
N TRP A 123 4.33 1.11 5.70
CA TRP A 123 3.94 1.76 4.44
C TRP A 123 2.94 0.88 3.70
N ALA A 124 1.79 1.44 3.30
CA ALA A 124 0.78 0.73 2.53
C ALA A 124 1.36 0.13 1.25
N SER A 125 2.23 0.88 0.56
CA SER A 125 2.98 0.43 -0.61
C SER A 125 3.79 -0.85 -0.34
N VAL A 126 4.42 -0.96 0.84
CA VAL A 126 5.20 -2.14 1.26
C VAL A 126 4.29 -3.30 1.66
N ALA A 127 3.21 -3.03 2.40
CA ALA A 127 2.27 -4.03 2.86
C ALA A 127 1.56 -4.72 1.68
N TYR A 128 0.98 -3.93 0.78
CA TYR A 128 0.24 -4.44 -0.39
C TYR A 128 1.14 -5.01 -1.49
N ASN A 129 2.45 -4.75 -1.43
CA ASN A 129 3.46 -5.44 -2.23
C ASN A 129 4.20 -6.54 -1.47
N CYS A 130 3.76 -6.96 -0.28
CA CYS A 130 4.26 -8.17 0.36
C CYS A 130 3.45 -9.37 -0.14
N SER A 131 4.09 -10.41 -0.70
CA SER A 131 3.36 -11.58 -1.24
C SER A 131 2.43 -12.22 -0.21
N ALA A 132 2.91 -12.38 1.02
CA ALA A 132 2.12 -12.97 2.09
C ALA A 132 0.85 -12.16 2.40
N ILE A 133 0.90 -10.83 2.37
CA ILE A 133 -0.28 -9.99 2.59
C ILE A 133 -1.15 -9.95 1.34
N TYR A 134 -0.55 -9.64 0.20
CA TYR A 134 -1.20 -9.50 -1.11
C TYR A 134 -2.00 -10.75 -1.48
N ASP A 135 -1.39 -11.95 -1.42
CA ASP A 135 -2.04 -13.18 -1.84
C ASP A 135 -3.27 -13.49 -0.97
N HIS A 136 -3.21 -13.18 0.32
CA HIS A 136 -4.32 -13.42 1.24
C HIS A 136 -5.42 -12.35 1.16
N LEU A 137 -5.06 -11.10 0.89
CA LEU A 137 -6.06 -10.08 0.56
C LEU A 137 -6.83 -10.49 -0.70
N LEU A 138 -6.13 -10.97 -1.72
CA LEU A 138 -6.74 -11.45 -2.95
C LEU A 138 -7.66 -12.66 -2.72
N LEU A 139 -7.20 -13.65 -1.94
CA LEU A 139 -7.98 -14.84 -1.58
C LEU A 139 -9.20 -14.50 -0.71
N SER A 140 -9.10 -13.43 0.09
CA SER A 140 -10.22 -12.88 0.89
C SER A 140 -11.21 -12.08 0.04
N GLY A 141 -10.99 -11.99 -1.28
CA GLY A 141 -11.89 -11.35 -2.23
C GLY A 141 -11.71 -9.84 -2.34
N TYR A 142 -10.65 -9.25 -1.78
CA TYR A 142 -10.35 -7.84 -1.97
C TYR A 142 -9.78 -7.60 -3.36
N ASP A 143 -10.25 -6.55 -4.05
CA ASP A 143 -9.80 -6.22 -5.41
C ASP A 143 -8.76 -5.10 -5.47
N GLY A 144 -8.48 -4.48 -4.34
CA GLY A 144 -7.47 -3.46 -4.14
C GLY A 144 -7.57 -2.87 -2.74
N ALA A 145 -6.86 -1.78 -2.50
CA ALA A 145 -6.90 -1.03 -1.26
C ALA A 145 -7.07 0.47 -1.50
N ILE A 146 -7.73 1.16 -0.57
CA ILE A 146 -7.83 2.62 -0.54
C ILE A 146 -6.96 3.13 0.61
N HIS A 147 -6.03 4.03 0.32
CA HIS A 147 -5.11 4.64 1.29
C HIS A 147 -4.58 5.97 0.73
N ALA A 148 -3.78 6.73 1.50
CA ALA A 148 -3.11 7.90 0.95
C ALA A 148 -1.83 7.53 0.17
N ALA A 149 -1.50 8.32 -0.85
CA ALA A 149 -0.25 8.22 -1.57
C ALA A 149 0.96 8.44 -0.65
N GLU A 150 2.03 7.71 -0.90
CA GLU A 150 3.34 7.96 -0.30
C GLU A 150 3.98 9.19 -0.94
N GLY A 151 4.52 10.11 -0.13
CA GLY A 151 5.29 11.26 -0.62
C GLY A 151 5.17 12.52 0.23
N PRO A 152 5.86 13.60 -0.17
CA PRO A 152 5.90 14.86 0.58
C PRO A 152 4.65 15.74 0.42
N HIS A 153 3.68 15.30 -0.39
CA HIS A 153 2.47 16.06 -0.69
C HIS A 153 1.41 15.89 0.40
N ALA A 154 0.42 16.79 0.40
CA ALA A 154 -0.80 16.56 1.17
C ALA A 154 -1.36 15.16 0.84
N PRO A 155 -1.92 14.44 1.82
CA PRO A 155 -2.35 13.06 1.62
C PRO A 155 -3.42 13.01 0.51
N VAL A 156 -3.04 12.44 -0.64
CA VAL A 156 -3.92 12.21 -1.77
C VAL A 156 -4.42 10.79 -1.69
N THR A 157 -5.73 10.60 -1.59
CA THR A 157 -6.32 9.27 -1.61
C THR A 157 -6.10 8.60 -2.96
N VAL A 158 -5.57 7.38 -2.91
CA VAL A 158 -5.30 6.54 -4.09
C VAL A 158 -6.01 5.21 -3.96
N TYR A 159 -6.17 4.54 -5.11
CA TYR A 159 -6.60 3.16 -5.16
C TYR A 159 -5.46 2.27 -5.63
N HIS A 160 -5.03 1.33 -4.79
CA HIS A 160 -4.01 0.34 -5.10
C HIS A 160 -4.70 -0.94 -5.57
N THR A 161 -4.83 -1.12 -6.89
CA THR A 161 -5.48 -2.31 -7.46
C THR A 161 -4.62 -3.57 -7.28
N PHE A 162 -5.26 -4.69 -6.95
CA PHE A 162 -4.66 -6.04 -6.96
C PHE A 162 -4.97 -6.80 -8.25
N HIS A 163 -5.70 -6.17 -9.17
CA HIS A 163 -6.07 -6.72 -10.46
C HIS A 163 -5.73 -5.73 -11.57
N PRO A 164 -4.44 -5.57 -11.93
CA PRO A 164 -4.05 -4.67 -13.00
C PRO A 164 -4.73 -4.99 -14.34
N ALA A 165 -5.09 -6.26 -14.58
CA ALA A 165 -5.83 -6.69 -15.76
C ALA A 165 -7.27 -6.11 -15.85
N ARG A 166 -7.82 -5.56 -14.76
CA ARG A 166 -9.14 -4.87 -14.77
C ARG A 166 -9.03 -3.40 -15.18
N ILE A 167 -7.81 -2.86 -15.30
CA ILE A 167 -7.60 -1.48 -15.72
C ILE A 167 -7.90 -1.37 -17.22
N LYS A 168 -8.76 -0.41 -17.57
CA LYS A 168 -9.08 -0.03 -18.94
C LYS A 168 -8.33 1.24 -19.27
N PHE A 169 -7.41 1.16 -20.22
CA PHE A 169 -6.71 2.32 -20.77
C PHE A 169 -7.69 3.25 -21.49
N ILE A 170 -7.49 4.56 -21.33
CA ILE A 170 -8.23 5.62 -22.05
C ILE A 170 -7.28 6.33 -23.00
N GLU A 171 -6.25 7.00 -22.47
CA GLU A 171 -5.25 7.74 -23.25
C GLU A 171 -3.95 7.95 -22.46
N THR A 172 -2.86 8.27 -23.17
CA THR A 172 -1.60 8.72 -22.56
C THR A 172 -1.54 10.25 -22.68
N LEU A 173 -1.24 10.91 -21.57
CA LEU A 173 -1.14 12.37 -21.52
C LEU A 173 0.28 12.81 -21.83
N SER A 174 0.39 13.90 -22.60
CA SER A 174 1.64 14.64 -22.76
C SER A 174 1.68 15.72 -21.69
N VAL A 175 2.67 15.66 -20.78
CA VAL A 175 2.88 16.64 -19.71
C VAL A 175 4.18 17.38 -19.91
#